data_AF-A0A813JF83-F1
#
_entry.id   AF-A0A813JF83-F1
#
_cell.length_a   1.000
_cell.length_b   1.000
_cell.length_c   1.000
_cell.angle_alpha   90.00
_cell.angle_beta   90.00
_cell.angle_gamma   90.00
#
_symmetry.space_group_name_H-M   'P 1'
#
loop_
_entity.id
_entity.type
_entity.pdbx_description
1 polymer ?
#
loop_
_entity_poly.entity_id
_entity_poly.type
_entity_poly.pdbx_seq_one_letter_code
_entity_poly.pdbx_strand_id
1 'polypeptide(L)' 'VTVGASFGASRDLRFKHLETSLEFGFPQGNGDVFAFTEPVNSAFQHCIPQCTPAKSVGPRISVILWGRLERPGVLWKPER' A
#
# COMPACT_ATOMS: atom_id res chain seq x y z
N VAL A 1 -3.60 -1.54 9.72
CA VAL A 1 -4.14 -1.06 8.43
C VAL A 1 -3.12 -0.14 7.81
N THR A 2 -2.85 -0.35 6.53
CA THR A 2 -2.03 0.55 5.72
C THR A 2 -2.95 1.23 4.73
N VAL A 3 -2.90 2.55 4.68
CA VAL A 3 -3.59 3.36 3.69
C VAL A 3 -2.55 4.21 2.99
N GLY A 4 -2.59 4.27 1.67
CA GLY A 4 -1.71 5.12 0.90
C GLY A 4 -2.49 5.94 -0.12
N ALA A 5 -2.08 7.19 -0.30
CA ALA A 5 -2.57 8.07 -1.35
C ALA A 5 -1.43 8.40 -2.30
N SER A 6 -1.71 8.42 -3.61
CA SER A 6 -0.75 8.69 -4.68
C SER A 6 -1.05 10.02 -5.35
N PHE A 7 -0.04 10.88 -5.52
CA PHE A 7 -0.18 12.18 -6.18
C PHE A 7 0.91 12.40 -7.23
N GLY A 8 0.56 13.03 -8.34
CA GLY A 8 1.45 13.27 -9.48
C GLY A 8 1.37 12.20 -10.55
N ALA A 9 2.51 11.88 -11.17
CA ALA A 9 2.57 10.94 -12.29
C ALA A 9 2.21 9.51 -11.88
N SER A 10 1.52 8.80 -12.76
CA SER A 10 1.03 7.45 -12.48
C SER A 10 2.15 6.46 -12.18
N ARG A 11 1.87 5.51 -11.28
CA ARG A 11 2.72 4.36 -11.00
C ARG A 11 1.88 3.10 -10.91
N ASP A 12 2.54 1.95 -10.91
CA ASP A 12 1.90 0.67 -10.72
C ASP A 12 2.26 0.14 -9.34
N LEU A 13 1.26 -0.14 -8.50
CA LEU A 13 1.44 -0.81 -7.22
C LEU A 13 1.40 -2.30 -7.45
N ARG A 14 2.54 -2.96 -7.28
CA ARG A 14 2.68 -4.40 -7.48
C ARG A 14 2.58 -5.14 -6.17
N PHE A 15 1.89 -6.27 -6.21
CA PHE A 15 1.85 -7.26 -5.15
C PHE A 15 2.33 -8.60 -5.69
N LYS A 16 3.17 -9.28 -4.92
CA LYS A 16 3.66 -10.63 -5.17
C LYS A 16 3.29 -11.52 -3.99
N HIS A 17 2.50 -12.56 -4.24
CA HIS A 17 2.18 -13.55 -3.22
C HIS A 17 3.43 -14.36 -2.89
N LEU A 18 3.75 -14.47 -1.61
CA LEU A 18 5.01 -15.08 -1.16
C LEU A 18 5.09 -16.58 -1.47
N GLU A 19 3.99 -17.31 -1.33
CA GLU A 19 3.99 -18.77 -1.51
C GLU A 19 3.86 -19.19 -2.97
N THR A 20 2.97 -18.54 -3.72
CA THR A 20 2.65 -18.95 -5.10
C THR A 20 3.44 -18.18 -6.14
N SER A 21 4.16 -17.13 -5.74
CA SER A 21 4.84 -16.18 -6.64
C SER A 21 3.91 -15.51 -7.67
N LEU A 22 2.59 -15.59 -7.49
CA LEU A 22 1.65 -14.87 -8.34
C LEU A 22 1.81 -13.36 -8.14
N GLU A 23 1.85 -12.63 -9.24
CA GLU A 23 2.02 -11.18 -9.26
C GLU A 23 0.83 -10.49 -9.92
N PHE A 24 0.40 -9.38 -9.33
CA PHE A 24 -0.62 -8.51 -9.90
C PHE A 24 -0.30 -7.04 -9.61
N GLY A 25 -0.79 -6.16 -10.48
CA GLY A 25 -0.56 -4.72 -10.43
C GLY A 25 -1.86 -3.95 -10.38
N PHE A 26 -1.85 -2.85 -9.64
CA PHE A 26 -2.93 -1.87 -9.61
C PHE A 26 -2.37 -0.51 -10.08
N PRO A 27 -2.89 0.07 -11.17
CA PRO A 27 -2.49 1.41 -11.57
C PRO A 27 -2.90 2.41 -10.48
N GLN A 28 -2.00 3.35 -10.18
CA GLN A 28 -2.21 4.46 -9.27
C GLN A 28 -2.10 5.76 -10.05
N GLY A 29 -3.24 6.37 -10.34
CA GLY A 29 -3.35 7.72 -10.86
C GLY A 29 -3.16 8.79 -9.78
N ASN A 30 -3.22 10.05 -10.21
CA ASN A 30 -3.20 11.19 -9.33
C ASN A 30 -4.50 11.27 -8.51
N GLY A 31 -4.39 11.16 -7.19
CA GLY A 31 -5.52 11.16 -6.25
C GLY A 31 -5.99 9.77 -5.83
N ASP A 32 -5.44 8.69 -6.42
CA ASP A 32 -5.86 7.33 -6.08
C ASP A 32 -5.44 6.97 -4.65
N VAL A 33 -6.34 6.28 -3.96
CA VAL A 33 -6.14 5.77 -2.60
C VAL A 33 -6.22 4.26 -2.62
N PHE A 34 -5.28 3.62 -1.94
CA PHE A 34 -5.27 2.18 -1.71
C PHE A 34 -5.23 1.88 -0.22
N ALA A 35 -5.79 0.75 0.18
CA ALA A 35 -5.75 0.30 1.55
C ALA A 35 -5.66 -1.21 1.62
N PHE A 36 -4.94 -1.71 2.61
CA PHE A 36 -4.91 -3.13 2.93
C PHE A 36 -4.66 -3.36 4.43
N THR A 37 -5.01 -4.57 4.87
CA THR A 37 -4.93 -5.00 6.27
C THR A 37 -3.81 -6.02 6.46
N GLU A 38 -3.63 -6.48 7.70
CA GLU A 38 -2.56 -7.42 8.07
C GLU A 38 -2.49 -8.68 7.19
N PRO A 39 -3.60 -9.36 6.83
CA PRO A 39 -3.53 -10.55 5.99
C PRO A 39 -2.81 -10.31 4.65
N VAL A 40 -3.03 -9.16 4.01
CA VAL A 40 -2.34 -8.80 2.77
C VAL A 40 -0.86 -8.48 3.05
N ASN A 41 -0.60 -7.74 4.13
CA ASN A 41 0.75 -7.35 4.51
C ASN A 41 1.65 -8.56 4.82
N SER A 42 1.09 -9.61 5.44
CA SER A 42 1.82 -10.84 5.77
C SER A 42 1.99 -11.76 4.55
N ALA A 43 1.00 -11.85 3.66
CA ALA A 43 1.01 -12.79 2.54
C ALA A 43 1.70 -12.27 1.26
N PHE A 44 1.89 -10.95 1.14
CA PHE A 44 2.37 -10.33 -0.09
C PHE A 44 3.55 -9.37 0.14
N GLN A 45 4.57 -9.50 -0.72
CA GLN A 45 5.52 -8.42 -0.96
C GLN A 45 4.87 -7.38 -1.87
N HIS A 46 5.05 -6.09 -1.57
CA HIS A 46 4.47 -5.02 -2.37
C HIS A 46 5.49 -3.92 -2.64
N CYS A 47 5.46 -3.34 -3.84
CA CYS A 47 6.40 -2.31 -4.25
C CYS A 47 5.85 -1.39 -5.35
N ILE A 48 6.55 -0.29 -5.57
CA ILE A 48 6.43 0.51 -6.80
C ILE A 48 7.65 0.18 -7.67
N PRO A 49 7.49 -0.49 -8.82
CA PRO A 49 8.62 -0.80 -9.70
C PRO A 49 9.32 0.47 -10.18
N GLN A 50 10.64 0.40 -10.32
CA GLN A 50 11.42 1.48 -10.89
C GLN A 50 11.13 1.60 -12.39
N CYS A 51 10.65 2.77 -12.83
CA CYS A 51 10.53 3.06 -14.26
C CYS A 51 11.92 3.29 -14.87
N THR A 52 12.26 2.55 -15.93
CA THR A 52 13.52 2.70 -16.64
C THR A 52 13.25 3.01 -18.12
N PRO A 53 13.82 4.09 -18.68
CA PRO A 53 14.67 5.09 -18.03
C PRO A 53 13.88 6.02 -17.10
N ALA A 54 14.46 6.43 -15.96
CA ALA A 54 13.75 7.24 -14.95
C ALA A 54 13.16 8.56 -15.48
N LYS A 55 13.75 9.13 -16.55
CA LYS A 55 13.27 10.35 -17.21
C LYS A 55 11.94 10.16 -17.96
N SER A 56 11.48 8.93 -18.17
CA SER A 56 10.23 8.65 -18.91
C SER A 56 8.97 8.92 -18.10
N VAL A 57 9.08 9.19 -16.80
CA VAL A 57 7.95 9.39 -15.90
C VAL A 57 8.08 10.68 -15.10
N GLY A 58 6.97 11.39 -14.96
CA GLY A 58 6.91 12.60 -14.13
C GLY A 58 7.10 12.32 -12.62
N PRO A 59 7.22 13.37 -11.81
CA PRO A 59 7.36 13.26 -10.36
C PRO A 59 6.09 12.66 -9.72
N ARG A 60 6.28 11.91 -8.64
CA ARG A 60 5.20 11.35 -7.82
C ARG A 60 5.57 11.41 -6.35
N ILE A 61 4.58 11.69 -5.51
CA ILE A 61 4.66 11.58 -4.06
C ILE A 61 3.58 10.59 -3.59
N SER A 62 3.91 9.77 -2.60
CA SER A 62 2.90 8.99 -1.87
C SER A 62 2.91 9.35 -0.40
N VAL A 63 1.72 9.50 0.17
CA VAL A 63 1.50 9.67 1.62
C VAL A 63 1.00 8.35 2.15
N ILE A 64 1.72 7.75 3.09
CA ILE A 64 1.38 6.45 3.68
C ILE A 64 1.01 6.65 5.15
N LEU A 65 -0.17 6.17 5.53
CA LEU A 65 -0.71 6.18 6.87
C LEU A 65 -0.79 4.74 7.40
N TRP A 66 -0.25 4.53 8.60
CA TRP A 66 -0.35 3.26 9.31
C TRP A 66 -1.18 3.44 10.57
N GLY A 67 -2.20 2.59 10.73
CA GLY A 67 -3.05 2.57 11.90
C GLY A 67 -3.13 1.16 12.48
N ARG A 68 -3.24 1.05 13.80
CA ARG A 68 -3.60 -0.21 14.45
C ARG A 68 -5.11 -0.40 14.35
N LEU A 69 -5.55 -1.55 13.86
CA LEU A 69 -6.97 -1.90 13.94
C LEU A 69 -7.20 -2.53 15.31
N GLU A 70 -7.87 -1.83 16.20
CA GLU A 70 -8.35 -2.43 17.44
C GLU A 70 -9.59 -3.28 17.14
N ARG A 71 -9.62 -4.51 17.64
CA ARG A 71 -10.80 -5.39 17.48
C ARG A 71 -11.90 -4.85 18.41
N PRO A 72 -13.10 -4.52 17.90
CA PRO A 72 -14.24 -4.21 18.77
C PRO A 72 -14.58 -5.49 19.55
N GLY A 73 -14.31 -5.51 20.85
CA GLY A 73 -14.50 -6.69 21.70
C GLY A 73 -13.63 -6.73 22.95
N VAL A 74 -12.56 -5.93 23.02
CA VAL A 74 -11.88 -5.63 24.28
C VAL A 74 -12.22 -4.19 24.61
N LEU A 75 -13.12 -4.01 25.58
CA LEU A 75 -13.42 -2.71 26.15
C LEU A 75 -12.10 -2.14 26.67
N TRP A 76 -11.54 -1.14 25.98
CA TRP A 76 -10.38 -0.40 26.47
C TRP A 76 -10.75 0.16 27.84
N LYS A 77 -10.09 -0.33 28.90
CA LYS A 77 -10.11 0.30 30.22
C LYS A 77 -8.79 1.02 30.39
N PRO A 78 -8.79 2.35 30.61
CA PRO A 78 -7.59 3.02 31.05
C PRO A 78 -7.26 2.53 32.46
N GLU A 79 -6.03 2.08 32.66
CA GLU A 79 -5.49 1.83 33.99
C GLU A 79 -5.33 3.18 34.70
N ARG A 80 -5.85 3.27 35.94
CA ARG A 80 -5.75 4.45 36.80
C ARG A 80 -4.39 4.51 37.49
#